data_AF-A0A934R5J3-F1
#
_entry.id   AF-A0A934R5J3-F1
#
_cell.length_a   1.000
_cell.length_b   1.000
_cell.length_c   1.000
_cell.angle_alpha   90.00
_cell.angle_beta   90.00
_cell.angle_gamma   90.00
#
_symmetry.space_group_name_H-M   'P 1'
#
loop_
_entity.id
_entity.type
_entity.pdbx_description
1 polymer ?
#
loop_
_entity_poly.entity_id
_entity_poly.type
_entity_poly.pdbx_seq_one_letter_code
_entity_poly.pdbx_strand_id
1 'polypeptide(L)'
;MKTLKTILSAALFLACAGSALADAAVKAGPRKGRVLELEKQNAEFFVEKDRTVSIAFYDADLKPQSLSAQTVTATAEAPSGKVKVEFEKKGELFVSRTPLPEGEHYTVVVQVKTAADAKSKNFRIPLDLSVCKKCSNAEYACICDE
;
A
#
# COMPACT_ATOMS: atom_id res chain seq x y z
N MET A 1 -24.78 59.44 34.60
CA MET A 1 -23.67 58.63 34.05
C MET A 1 -24.24 57.24 33.81
N LYS A 2 -24.60 56.86 32.56
CA LYS A 2 -23.76 56.04 31.66
C LYS A 2 -23.21 54.80 32.41
N THR A 3 -23.47 53.54 32.07
CA THR A 3 -24.09 52.90 30.90
C THR A 3 -24.21 51.40 31.21
N LEU A 4 -25.32 50.79 30.81
CA LEU A 4 -25.44 49.51 30.10
C LEU A 4 -24.23 48.57 30.07
N LYS A 5 -24.44 47.28 30.42
CA LYS A 5 -24.05 46.13 29.57
C LYS A 5 -24.59 44.80 30.13
N THR A 6 -25.70 44.37 29.52
CA THR A 6 -26.31 43.06 29.69
C THR A 6 -25.52 42.00 28.91
N ILE A 7 -25.38 40.86 29.57
CA ILE A 7 -24.78 39.59 29.17
C ILE A 7 -25.46 39.02 27.91
N LEU A 8 -24.68 38.62 26.90
CA LEU A 8 -24.91 37.42 26.07
C LEU A 8 -23.75 37.28 25.06
N SER A 9 -22.89 36.28 25.25
CA SER A 9 -21.94 35.83 24.21
C SER A 9 -22.26 34.38 23.90
N ALA A 10 -22.98 34.17 22.80
CA ALA A 10 -23.24 32.84 22.24
C ALA A 10 -21.94 32.33 21.58
N ALA A 11 -21.28 31.37 22.21
CA ALA A 11 -20.16 30.65 21.61
C ALA A 11 -20.71 29.50 20.75
N LEU A 12 -20.77 29.72 19.44
CA LEU A 12 -21.06 28.68 18.45
C LEU A 12 -19.76 27.89 18.20
N PHE A 13 -19.57 26.79 18.92
CA PHE A 13 -18.54 25.80 18.59
C PHE A 13 -18.97 25.01 17.36
N LEU A 14 -18.57 25.46 16.18
CA LEU A 14 -18.62 24.65 14.96
C LEU A 14 -17.43 23.68 14.99
N ALA A 15 -17.63 22.50 15.58
CA ALA A 15 -16.67 21.40 15.48
C ALA A 15 -16.70 20.87 14.05
N CYS A 16 -15.80 21.37 13.20
CA CYS A 16 -15.45 20.70 11.96
C CYS A 16 -14.80 19.36 12.33
N ALA A 17 -15.56 18.28 12.30
CA ALA A 17 -15.02 16.92 12.30
C ALA A 17 -14.25 16.74 10.98
N GLY A 18 -12.96 17.10 10.98
CA GLY A 18 -12.05 16.74 9.93
C GLY A 18 -12.02 15.22 9.84
N SER A 19 -12.60 14.66 8.79
CA SER A 19 -12.30 13.28 8.40
C SER A 19 -10.90 13.28 7.80
N ALA A 20 -9.89 13.31 8.66
CA ALA A 20 -8.57 12.84 8.31
C ALA A 20 -8.72 11.33 8.09
N LEU A 21 -8.96 10.93 6.84
CA LEU A 21 -8.51 9.63 6.37
C LEU A 21 -6.99 9.68 6.54
N ALA A 22 -6.50 9.20 7.68
CA ALA A 22 -5.09 8.97 7.86
C ALA A 22 -4.71 7.96 6.77
N ASP A 23 -4.01 8.42 5.73
CA ASP A 23 -3.27 7.53 4.84
C ASP A 23 -2.40 6.69 5.77
N ALA A 24 -2.68 5.40 5.84
CA ALA A 24 -1.93 4.50 6.70
C ALA A 24 -0.46 4.61 6.29
N ALA A 25 0.38 5.01 7.25
CA ALA A 25 1.81 5.20 7.03
C ALA A 25 2.40 3.99 6.30
N VAL A 26 3.18 4.25 5.27
CA VAL A 26 3.81 3.19 4.47
C VAL A 26 4.81 2.46 5.36
N LYS A 27 4.70 1.13 5.41
CA LYS A 27 5.66 0.28 6.13
C LYS A 27 6.54 -0.44 5.12
N ALA A 28 7.84 -0.49 5.39
CA ALA A 28 8.78 -1.28 4.62
C ALA A 28 8.92 -2.68 5.21
N GLY A 29 8.97 -3.69 4.35
CA GLY A 29 9.19 -5.07 4.76
C GLY A 29 10.68 -5.43 4.79
N PRO A 30 11.01 -6.67 5.18
CA PRO A 30 12.40 -7.15 5.24
C PRO A 30 13.15 -7.05 3.91
N ARG A 31 12.43 -7.04 2.78
CA ARG A 31 13.02 -6.92 1.43
C ARG A 31 13.05 -5.47 0.93
N LYS A 32 12.71 -4.50 1.78
CA LYS A 32 12.58 -3.07 1.43
C LYS A 32 11.48 -2.77 0.41
N GLY A 33 10.55 -3.70 0.25
CA GLY A 33 9.29 -3.50 -0.46
C GLY A 33 8.23 -2.89 0.44
N ARG A 34 7.04 -2.68 -0.11
CA ARG A 34 5.90 -2.11 0.62
C ARG A 34 5.11 -3.21 1.30
N VAL A 35 4.92 -3.10 2.61
CA VAL A 35 4.06 -4.00 3.38
C VAL A 35 2.59 -3.71 3.06
N LEU A 36 1.86 -4.77 2.75
CA LEU A 36 0.44 -4.83 2.53
C LEU A 36 -0.18 -5.54 3.74
N GLU A 37 -0.68 -4.75 4.69
CA GLU A 37 -1.23 -5.29 5.93
C GLU A 37 -2.56 -6.01 5.67
N LEU A 38 -2.66 -7.28 6.02
CA LEU A 38 -3.91 -8.05 5.99
C LEU A 38 -4.34 -8.36 7.43
N GLU A 39 -5.53 -8.91 7.63
CA GLU A 39 -6.07 -9.12 8.98
C GLU A 39 -5.25 -10.10 9.84
N LYS A 40 -4.70 -11.16 9.23
CA LYS A 40 -4.03 -12.27 9.96
C LYS A 40 -2.56 -12.45 9.61
N GLN A 41 -2.09 -11.77 8.58
CA GLN A 41 -0.74 -11.89 8.03
C GLN A 41 -0.42 -10.62 7.25
N ASN A 42 0.84 -10.42 6.92
CA ASN A 42 1.29 -9.34 6.05
C ASN A 42 1.72 -9.92 4.70
N ALA A 43 1.59 -9.13 3.65
CA ALA A 43 2.30 -9.37 2.40
C ALA A 43 3.32 -8.26 2.16
N GLU A 44 4.36 -8.50 1.38
CA GLU A 44 5.29 -7.46 0.93
C GLU A 44 5.29 -7.41 -0.58
N PHE A 45 4.92 -6.26 -1.14
CA PHE A 45 5.05 -5.96 -2.55
C PHE A 45 6.46 -5.47 -2.85
N PHE A 46 7.16 -6.18 -3.74
CA PHE A 46 8.51 -5.82 -4.15
C PHE A 46 8.64 -5.87 -5.68
N VAL A 47 9.21 -4.81 -6.26
CA VAL A 47 9.56 -4.76 -7.69
C VAL A 47 11.01 -5.21 -7.85
N GLU A 48 11.20 -6.31 -8.56
CA GLU A 48 12.49 -6.89 -8.89
C GLU A 48 13.24 -6.05 -9.93
N LYS A 49 14.54 -6.34 -10.10
CA LYS A 49 15.40 -5.62 -11.07
C LYS A 49 14.95 -5.75 -12.52
N ASP A 50 14.28 -6.84 -12.86
CA ASP A 50 13.70 -7.09 -14.19
C ASP A 50 12.27 -6.53 -14.34
N ARG A 51 11.82 -5.72 -13.35
CA ARG A 51 10.47 -5.14 -13.24
C ARG A 51 9.35 -6.16 -13.08
N THR A 52 9.67 -7.43 -12.81
CA THR A 52 8.68 -8.35 -12.27
C THR A 52 8.32 -7.96 -10.84
N VAL A 53 7.13 -8.33 -10.39
CA VAL A 53 6.70 -8.13 -9.01
C VAL A 53 6.80 -9.45 -8.28
N SER A 54 7.39 -9.44 -7.09
CA SER A 54 7.30 -10.57 -6.18
C SER A 54 6.56 -10.19 -4.90
N ILE A 55 5.77 -11.13 -4.40
CA ILE A 55 4.99 -11.02 -3.18
C ILE A 55 5.45 -12.09 -2.21
N ALA A 56 5.99 -11.64 -1.08
CA ALA A 56 6.29 -12.48 0.08
C ALA A 56 5.18 -12.35 1.12
N PHE A 57 4.97 -13.38 1.93
CA PHE A 57 4.04 -13.32 3.06
C PHE A 57 4.79 -13.45 4.37
N TYR A 58 4.28 -12.77 5.39
CA TYR A 58 4.89 -12.69 6.71
C TYR A 58 3.84 -12.76 7.82
N ASP A 59 4.25 -13.16 9.01
CA ASP A 59 3.43 -13.00 10.21
C ASP A 59 3.41 -11.54 10.71
N ALA A 60 2.80 -11.30 11.87
CA ALA A 60 2.72 -9.99 12.50
C ALA A 60 4.09 -9.42 12.90
N ASP A 61 5.09 -10.27 13.13
CA ASP A 61 6.47 -9.90 13.49
C ASP A 61 7.38 -9.75 12.26
N LEU A 62 6.82 -9.78 11.05
CA LEU A 62 7.54 -9.79 9.78
C LEU A 62 8.47 -11.01 9.59
N LYS A 63 8.14 -12.15 10.20
CA LYS A 63 8.82 -13.43 9.93
C LYS A 63 8.21 -14.11 8.70
N PRO A 64 9.03 -14.65 7.77
CA PRO A 64 8.52 -15.28 6.55
C PRO A 64 7.48 -16.38 6.82
N GLN A 65 6.46 -16.44 5.98
CA GLN A 65 5.45 -17.50 5.96
C GLN A 65 5.38 -18.16 4.59
N SER A 66 5.33 -19.50 4.57
CA SER A 66 5.16 -20.24 3.33
C SER A 66 3.80 -19.98 2.68
N LEU A 67 3.78 -20.02 1.35
CA LEU A 67 2.55 -19.83 0.58
C LEU A 67 1.57 -20.98 0.83
N SER A 68 0.31 -20.66 1.07
CA SER A 68 -0.76 -21.64 1.29
C SER A 68 -1.93 -21.37 0.34
N ALA A 69 -3.08 -20.96 0.90
CA ALA A 69 -4.33 -20.76 0.19
C ALA A 69 -4.47 -19.36 -0.43
N GLN A 70 -3.46 -18.49 -0.27
CA GLN A 70 -3.56 -17.12 -0.75
C GLN A 70 -3.61 -17.08 -2.29
N THR A 71 -4.29 -16.06 -2.80
CA THR A 71 -4.27 -15.71 -4.23
C THR A 71 -3.94 -14.24 -4.36
N VAL A 72 -3.05 -13.91 -5.29
CA VAL A 72 -2.66 -12.53 -5.59
C VAL A 72 -2.86 -12.24 -7.06
N THR A 73 -3.48 -11.10 -7.35
CA THR A 73 -3.58 -10.52 -8.69
C THR A 73 -3.24 -9.04 -8.61
N ALA A 74 -2.73 -8.45 -9.68
CA ALA A 74 -2.53 -7.01 -9.73
C ALA A 74 -3.04 -6.44 -11.06
N THR A 75 -3.32 -5.14 -11.05
CA THR A 75 -3.63 -4.35 -12.24
C THR A 75 -2.72 -3.13 -12.26
N ALA A 76 -1.90 -3.01 -13.28
CA ALA A 76 -1.10 -1.82 -13.54
C ALA A 76 -1.94 -0.83 -14.35
N GLU A 77 -2.24 0.34 -13.77
CA GLU A 77 -2.99 1.42 -14.42
C GLU A 77 -2.04 2.36 -15.17
N ALA A 78 -1.24 1.79 -16.09
CA ALA A 78 -0.21 2.52 -16.82
C ALA A 78 -0.80 3.56 -17.80
N PRO A 79 -0.02 4.56 -18.24
CA PRO A 79 -0.48 5.55 -19.21
C PRO A 79 -0.95 4.92 -20.54
N SER A 80 -0.39 3.77 -20.91
CA SER A 80 -0.78 2.99 -22.09
C SER A 80 -2.11 2.22 -21.93
N GLY A 81 -2.67 2.19 -20.71
CA GLY A 81 -3.89 1.47 -20.38
C GLY A 81 -3.73 0.51 -19.20
N LYS A 82 -4.85 -0.10 -18.79
CA LYS A 82 -4.86 -1.06 -17.68
C LYS A 82 -4.37 -2.42 -18.14
N VAL A 83 -3.34 -2.94 -17.47
CA VAL A 83 -2.76 -4.25 -17.74
C VAL A 83 -2.94 -5.15 -16.52
N LYS A 84 -3.58 -6.31 -16.71
CA LYS A 84 -3.69 -7.33 -15.67
C LYS A 84 -2.33 -8.02 -15.51
N VAL A 85 -1.89 -8.15 -14.27
CA VAL A 85 -0.64 -8.83 -13.89
C VAL A 85 -1.02 -10.09 -13.11
N GLU A 86 -0.67 -11.23 -13.67
CA GLU A 86 -0.88 -12.55 -13.07
C GLU A 86 0.39 -13.02 -12.37
N PHE A 87 0.21 -13.81 -11.32
CA PHE A 87 1.29 -14.33 -10.50
C PHE A 87 1.34 -15.85 -10.55
N GLU A 88 2.54 -16.40 -10.43
CA GLU A 88 2.80 -17.83 -10.28
C GLU A 88 3.65 -18.07 -9.04
N LYS A 89 3.51 -19.26 -8.44
CA LYS A 89 4.33 -19.63 -7.27
C LYS A 89 5.74 -19.98 -7.74
N LYS A 90 6.76 -19.31 -7.19
CA LYS A 90 8.18 -19.62 -7.36
C LYS A 90 8.84 -19.71 -5.99
N GLY A 91 9.05 -20.94 -5.52
CA GLY A 91 9.51 -21.19 -4.16
C GLY A 91 8.50 -20.65 -3.15
N GLU A 92 8.96 -19.78 -2.26
CA GLU A 92 8.14 -19.15 -1.21
C GLU A 92 7.53 -17.80 -1.62
N LEU A 93 7.63 -17.42 -2.89
CA LEU A 93 7.13 -16.15 -3.41
C LEU A 93 6.06 -16.36 -4.49
N PHE A 94 5.09 -15.45 -4.56
CA PHE A 94 4.34 -15.24 -5.80
C PHE A 94 5.12 -14.28 -6.68
N VAL A 95 5.44 -14.66 -7.90
CA VAL A 95 6.19 -13.81 -8.85
C VAL A 95 5.32 -13.54 -10.07
N SER A 96 5.30 -12.31 -10.56
CA SER A 96 4.52 -11.96 -11.73
C SER A 96 5.06 -12.69 -12.96
N ARG A 97 4.14 -13.13 -13.82
CA ARG A 97 4.49 -13.88 -15.06
C ARG A 97 5.09 -12.97 -16.12
N THR A 98 4.76 -11.68 -16.06
CA THR A 98 5.27 -10.63 -16.94
C THR A 98 5.81 -9.47 -16.12
N PRO A 99 6.78 -8.71 -16.64
CA PRO A 99 7.19 -7.46 -16.03
C PRO A 99 6.05 -6.44 -16.04
N LEU A 100 6.14 -5.46 -15.16
CA LEU A 100 5.25 -4.29 -15.17
C LEU A 100 5.41 -3.49 -16.48
N PRO A 101 4.35 -2.85 -17.00
CA PRO A 101 4.44 -1.99 -18.20
C PRO A 101 5.51 -0.90 -18.05
N GLU A 102 6.15 -0.47 -19.12
CA GLU A 102 7.11 0.65 -19.08
C GLU A 102 6.48 1.95 -18.58
N GLY A 103 7.31 2.80 -17.97
CA GLY A 103 6.92 4.06 -17.36
C GLY A 103 6.98 4.04 -15.83
N GLU A 104 6.71 5.22 -15.26
CA GLU A 104 6.70 5.51 -13.83
C GLU A 104 5.44 6.31 -13.47
N HIS A 105 5.21 6.53 -12.17
CA HIS A 105 4.14 7.36 -11.61
C HIS A 105 2.72 6.91 -11.96
N TYR A 106 2.53 5.61 -12.22
CA TYR A 106 1.21 5.00 -12.34
C TYR A 106 0.89 4.13 -11.13
N THR A 107 -0.39 3.78 -10.96
CA THR A 107 -0.82 2.97 -9.82
C THR A 107 -0.79 1.48 -10.15
N VAL A 108 -0.17 0.68 -9.29
CA VAL A 108 -0.35 -0.78 -9.25
C VAL A 108 -1.39 -1.10 -8.19
N VAL A 109 -2.54 -1.61 -8.62
CA VAL A 109 -3.60 -2.08 -7.72
C VAL A 109 -3.39 -3.56 -7.46
N VAL A 110 -2.88 -3.90 -6.27
CA VAL A 110 -2.68 -5.28 -5.82
C VAL A 110 -3.92 -5.75 -5.08
N GLN A 111 -4.44 -6.92 -5.43
CA GLN A 111 -5.56 -7.55 -4.76
C GLN A 111 -5.10 -8.86 -4.14
N VAL A 112 -5.28 -8.99 -2.84
CA VAL A 112 -4.87 -10.17 -2.09
C VAL A 112 -6.10 -10.82 -1.48
N LYS A 113 -6.23 -12.14 -1.70
CA LYS A 113 -7.16 -13.00 -0.97
C LYS A 113 -6.35 -13.94 -0.09
N THR A 114 -6.73 -14.08 1.18
CA THR A 114 -6.06 -15.00 2.11
C THR A 114 -6.53 -16.45 1.96
N ALA A 115 -7.69 -16.67 1.33
CA ALA A 115 -8.24 -17.96 0.92
C ALA A 115 -9.13 -17.77 -0.32
N ALA A 116 -9.52 -18.85 -1.00
CA ALA A 116 -10.28 -18.79 -2.26
C ALA A 116 -11.64 -18.06 -2.13
N ASP A 117 -12.33 -18.26 -1.00
CA ASP A 117 -13.62 -17.68 -0.62
C ASP A 117 -13.49 -16.37 0.18
N ALA A 118 -12.28 -15.98 0.57
CA ALA A 118 -12.04 -14.75 1.30
C ALA A 118 -12.31 -13.51 0.43
N LYS A 119 -12.76 -12.43 1.10
CA LYS A 119 -12.88 -11.12 0.46
C LYS A 119 -11.48 -10.63 0.03
N SER A 120 -11.40 -10.09 -1.18
CA SER A 120 -10.17 -9.43 -1.65
C SER A 120 -9.94 -8.13 -0.89
N LYS A 121 -8.73 -7.95 -0.37
CA LYS A 121 -8.24 -6.64 0.06
C LYS A 121 -7.44 -6.00 -1.07
N ASN A 122 -7.77 -4.76 -1.40
CA ASN A 122 -7.13 -4.00 -2.47
C ASN A 122 -6.12 -3.01 -1.89
N PHE A 123 -4.94 -2.95 -2.48
CA PHE A 123 -3.87 -2.02 -2.14
C PHE A 123 -3.50 -1.23 -3.38
N ARG A 124 -3.54 0.10 -3.31
CA ARG A 124 -3.16 0.98 -4.41
C ARG A 124 -1.75 1.49 -4.13
N ILE A 125 -0.80 1.11 -4.96
CA ILE A 125 0.62 1.41 -4.81
C ILE A 125 1.00 2.37 -5.92
N PRO A 126 1.27 3.66 -5.62
CA PRO A 126 1.89 4.56 -6.58
C PRO A 126 3.28 4.02 -6.92
N LEU A 127 3.51 3.66 -8.17
CA LEU A 127 4.78 3.15 -8.63
C LEU A 127 5.72 4.33 -8.86
N ASP A 128 6.79 4.36 -8.08
CA ASP A 128 7.96 5.19 -8.32
C ASP A 128 9.18 4.35 -7.92
N LEU A 129 9.96 3.94 -8.92
CA LEU A 129 11.16 3.14 -8.74
C LEU A 129 12.41 3.96 -8.38
N SER A 130 12.29 5.28 -8.29
CA SER A 130 13.36 6.15 -7.81
C SER A 130 13.75 5.75 -6.39
N VAL A 131 15.04 5.89 -6.05
CA VAL A 131 15.52 5.56 -4.70
C VAL A 131 15.40 6.78 -3.80
N CYS A 132 14.67 6.61 -2.69
CA CYS A 132 14.58 7.62 -1.64
C CYS A 132 15.95 7.81 -0.99
N LYS A 133 16.46 9.04 -1.01
CA LYS A 133 17.80 9.36 -0.46
C LYS A 133 17.91 9.22 1.06
N LYS A 134 16.78 9.22 1.77
CA LYS A 134 16.74 9.12 3.24
C LYS A 134 16.71 7.66 3.71
N CYS A 135 15.73 6.87 3.26
CA CYS A 135 15.58 5.47 3.68
C CYS A 135 16.21 4.44 2.74
N SER A 136 16.68 4.86 1.55
CA SER A 136 17.27 3.97 0.53
C SER A 136 16.33 2.89 -0.03
N ASN A 137 15.03 3.01 0.21
CA ASN A 137 14.01 2.20 -0.45
C ASN A 137 13.62 2.85 -1.78
N ALA A 138 12.95 2.10 -2.65
CA ALA A 138 12.25 2.73 -3.76
C ALA A 138 11.10 3.61 -3.22
N GLU A 139 10.77 4.70 -3.91
CA GLU A 139 9.78 5.69 -3.44
C GLU A 139 8.39 5.05 -3.22
N TYR A 140 8.02 4.03 -4.01
CA TYR A 140 6.77 3.28 -3.77
C TYR A 140 6.69 2.60 -2.38
N ALA A 141 7.84 2.38 -1.73
CA ALA A 141 8.02 1.77 -0.42
C ALA A 141 8.76 2.70 0.56
N CYS A 142 8.73 4.01 0.30
CA CYS A 142 9.31 5.01 1.17
C CYS A 142 8.59 5.01 2.53
N ILE A 143 9.37 5.01 3.61
CA ILE A 143 8.89 5.08 5.00
C ILE A 143 9.20 6.42 5.66
N CYS A 144 9.79 7.33 4.89
CA CYS A 144 9.96 8.69 5.32
C CYS A 144 8.61 9.37 5.12
N ASP A 145 7.68 9.15 6.06
CA ASP A 145 6.58 10.08 6.26
C ASP A 145 7.21 11.49 6.24
N GLU A 146 6.70 12.40 5.40
CA GLU A 146 7.25 13.77 5.31
C GLU A 146 7.27 14.46 6.68
#